data_AF-W1Y8M3-F1
#
_entry.id   AF-W1Y8M3-F1
#
_cell.length_a   1.000
_cell.length_b   1.000
_cell.length_c   1.000
_cell.angle_alpha   90.00
_cell.angle_beta   90.00
_cell.angle_gamma   90.00
#
_symmetry.space_group_name_H-M   'P 1'
#
loop_
_entity.id
_entity.type
_entity.pdbx_description
1 polymer ?
#
loop_
_entity_poly.entity_id
_entity_poly.type
_entity_poly.pdbx_seq_one_letter_code
_entity_poly.pdbx_strand_id
1 'polypeptide(L)'
;MGTKSARKIFSENLQRLMRNKNVDQKELAEAIGVTQPTISNWIKEVKYPRIKRIQTLADYFNVPKSELTEENFVVSKNQIAAHITPDVTEDEMREIINFIEYIKSKRNSDK
;
A
#
# COMPACT_ATOMS: atom_id res chain seq x y z
N MET A 1 9.78 15.24 9.17
CA MET A 1 8.59 14.78 8.40
C MET A 1 7.40 14.72 9.36
N GLY A 2 6.24 15.27 8.98
CA GLY A 2 5.03 15.18 9.81
C GLY A 2 4.36 13.82 9.66
N THR A 3 3.94 13.22 10.77
CA THR A 3 3.21 11.94 10.80
C THR A 3 1.85 12.10 10.10
N LYS A 4 1.52 11.20 9.15
CA LYS A 4 0.21 11.21 8.49
C LYS A 4 -0.90 10.84 9.46
N SER A 5 -2.09 11.42 9.28
CA SER A 5 -3.26 11.01 10.04
C SER A 5 -3.75 9.63 9.59
N ALA A 6 -4.45 8.89 10.45
CA ALA A 6 -5.06 7.61 10.09
C ALA A 6 -6.02 7.71 8.89
N ARG A 7 -6.72 8.85 8.74
CA ARG A 7 -7.62 9.09 7.59
C ARG A 7 -6.82 9.26 6.30
N LYS A 8 -5.72 9.99 6.34
CA LYS A 8 -4.85 10.19 5.20
C LYS A 8 -4.22 8.88 4.74
N ILE A 9 -3.67 8.11 5.67
CA ILE A 9 -3.14 6.77 5.40
C ILE A 9 -4.19 5.89 4.72
N PHE A 10 -5.39 5.84 5.30
CA PHE A 10 -6.49 5.05 4.74
C PHE A 10 -6.92 5.52 3.35
N SER A 11 -7.04 6.83 3.13
CA SER A 11 -7.39 7.40 1.82
C SER A 11 -6.37 7.02 0.75
N GLU A 12 -5.08 7.24 1.01
CA GLU A 12 -4.00 6.93 0.07
C GLU A 12 -3.96 5.43 -0.27
N ASN A 13 -4.09 4.59 0.75
CA ASN A 13 -4.12 3.14 0.62
C ASN A 13 -5.33 2.64 -0.18
N LEU A 14 -6.53 3.15 0.13
CA LEU A 14 -7.76 2.79 -0.59
C LEU A 14 -7.65 3.16 -2.07
N GLN A 15 -7.19 4.38 -2.37
CA GLN A 15 -7.00 4.81 -3.75
C GLN A 15 -5.96 3.97 -4.49
N ARG A 16 -4.88 3.56 -3.82
CA ARG A 16 -3.87 2.65 -4.38
C ARG A 16 -4.46 1.29 -4.72
N LEU A 17 -5.23 0.69 -3.80
CA LEU A 17 -5.87 -0.60 -4.04
C LEU A 17 -6.90 -0.53 -5.18
N MET A 18 -7.67 0.55 -5.26
CA MET A 18 -8.60 0.80 -6.37
C MET A 18 -7.89 0.87 -7.72
N ARG A 19 -6.77 1.63 -7.80
CA ARG A 19 -5.96 1.70 -9.03
C ARG A 19 -5.38 0.34 -9.41
N ASN A 20 -4.84 -0.41 -8.46
CA ASN A 20 -4.24 -1.72 -8.71
C ASN A 20 -5.26 -2.74 -9.22
N LYS A 21 -6.49 -2.68 -8.73
CA LYS A 21 -7.60 -3.54 -9.17
C LYS A 21 -8.36 -3.00 -10.39
N ASN A 22 -8.01 -1.79 -10.86
CA ASN A 22 -8.71 -1.06 -11.92
C ASN A 22 -10.22 -0.94 -11.68
N VAL A 23 -10.61 -0.45 -10.50
CA VAL A 23 -12.02 -0.24 -10.12
C VAL A 23 -12.28 1.21 -9.74
N ASP A 24 -13.43 1.73 -10.14
CA ASP A 24 -13.86 3.07 -9.76
C ASP A 24 -14.66 3.10 -8.43
N GLN A 25 -15.03 4.30 -7.97
CA GLN A 25 -15.76 4.46 -6.70
C GLN A 25 -17.17 3.87 -6.74
N LYS A 26 -17.81 3.87 -7.91
CA LYS A 26 -19.17 3.35 -8.10
C LYS A 26 -19.14 1.82 -8.06
N GLU A 27 -18.25 1.20 -8.83
CA GLU A 27 -18.04 -0.25 -8.85
C GLU A 27 -17.68 -0.78 -7.46
N LEU A 28 -16.74 -0.11 -6.76
CA LEU A 28 -16.40 -0.50 -5.40
C LEU A 28 -17.59 -0.38 -4.44
N ALA A 29 -18.36 0.72 -4.55
CA ALA A 29 -19.51 0.95 -3.69
C ALA A 29 -20.57 -0.15 -3.86
N GLU A 30 -20.88 -0.50 -5.12
CA GLU A 30 -21.78 -1.59 -5.48
C GLU A 30 -21.28 -2.93 -4.93
N ALA A 31 -19.99 -3.23 -5.10
CA ALA A 31 -19.40 -4.49 -4.67
C ALA A 31 -19.43 -4.72 -3.15
N ILE A 32 -19.29 -3.65 -2.34
CA ILE A 32 -19.25 -3.77 -0.87
C ILE A 32 -20.56 -3.35 -0.18
N GLY A 33 -21.61 -3.08 -0.95
CA GLY A 33 -22.93 -2.70 -0.44
C GLY A 33 -22.91 -1.39 0.35
N VAL A 34 -22.35 -0.33 -0.25
CA VAL A 34 -22.42 1.06 0.24
C VAL A 34 -22.76 2.01 -0.90
N THR A 35 -22.95 3.30 -0.60
CA THR A 35 -23.18 4.32 -1.62
C THR A 35 -21.85 4.90 -2.12
N GLN A 36 -21.79 5.36 -3.37
CA GLN A 36 -20.60 6.03 -3.91
C GLN A 36 -20.15 7.24 -3.04
N PRO A 37 -21.05 8.10 -2.51
CA PRO A 37 -20.66 9.14 -1.56
C PRO A 37 -19.99 8.62 -0.28
N THR A 38 -20.28 7.38 0.15
CA THR A 38 -19.59 6.76 1.29
C THR A 38 -18.12 6.53 0.99
N ILE A 39 -17.81 5.97 -0.20
CA ILE A 39 -16.44 5.81 -0.68
C ILE A 39 -15.76 7.17 -0.83
N SER A 40 -16.45 8.13 -1.43
CA SER A 40 -15.96 9.50 -1.63
C SER A 40 -15.58 10.17 -0.30
N ASN A 41 -16.40 10.00 0.74
CA ASN A 41 -16.11 10.52 2.08
C ASN A 41 -14.87 9.90 2.72
N TRP A 42 -14.57 8.63 2.44
CA TRP A 42 -13.35 7.99 2.93
C TRP A 42 -12.12 8.49 2.16
N ILE A 43 -12.22 8.65 0.84
CA ILE A 43 -11.15 9.18 -0.01
C ILE A 43 -10.86 10.65 0.30
N LYS A 44 -11.88 11.46 0.56
CA LYS A 44 -11.73 12.88 0.91
C LYS A 44 -11.40 13.13 2.39
N GLU A 45 -11.09 12.08 3.15
CA GLU A 45 -10.72 12.15 4.57
C GLU A 45 -11.80 12.76 5.49
N VAL A 46 -13.04 12.85 5.00
CA VAL A 46 -14.20 13.41 5.75
C VAL A 46 -14.62 12.44 6.86
N LYS A 47 -14.63 11.14 6.56
CA LYS A 47 -14.98 10.09 7.51
C LYS A 47 -13.95 8.97 7.48
N TYR A 48 -13.84 8.28 8.61
CA TYR A 48 -13.08 7.03 8.71
C TYR A 48 -14.05 5.83 8.75
N PRO A 49 -13.81 4.75 7.99
CA PRO A 49 -14.67 3.58 8.03
C PRO A 49 -14.59 2.87 9.37
N ARG A 50 -15.72 2.30 9.82
CA ARG A 50 -15.73 1.40 10.99
C ARG A 50 -15.06 0.08 10.66
N ILE A 51 -14.61 -0.64 11.68
CA ILE A 51 -13.86 -1.91 11.55
C ILE A 51 -14.55 -2.93 10.62
N LYS A 52 -15.89 -3.05 10.67
CA LYS A 52 -16.64 -3.93 9.77
C LYS A 52 -16.43 -3.57 8.30
N ARG A 53 -16.40 -2.28 7.96
CA ARG A 53 -16.16 -1.81 6.57
C ARG A 53 -14.70 -1.97 6.16
N ILE A 54 -13.77 -1.80 7.10
CA ILE A 54 -12.35 -2.11 6.85
C ILE A 54 -12.20 -3.59 6.50
N GLN A 55 -12.86 -4.48 7.25
CA GLN A 55 -12.84 -5.92 6.94
C GLN A 55 -13.44 -6.21 5.56
N THR A 56 -14.62 -5.66 5.23
CA THR A 56 -15.23 -5.87 3.90
C THR A 56 -14.33 -5.39 2.75
N LEU A 57 -13.63 -4.27 2.93
CA LEU A 57 -12.68 -3.77 1.93
C LEU A 57 -11.45 -4.69 1.82
N ALA A 58 -10.91 -5.13 2.95
CA ALA A 58 -9.80 -6.07 3.01
C ALA A 58 -10.13 -7.37 2.27
N ASP A 59 -11.34 -7.92 2.51
CA ASP A 59 -11.85 -9.10 1.83
C ASP A 59 -12.02 -8.85 0.32
N TYR A 60 -12.61 -7.71 -0.06
CA TYR A 60 -12.80 -7.35 -1.47
C TYR A 60 -11.48 -7.23 -2.24
N PHE A 61 -10.46 -6.64 -1.64
CA PHE A 61 -9.14 -6.49 -2.26
C PHE A 61 -8.23 -7.70 -2.05
N ASN A 62 -8.65 -8.69 -1.25
CA ASN A 62 -7.86 -9.86 -0.86
C ASN A 62 -6.51 -9.48 -0.22
N VAL A 63 -6.56 -8.58 0.77
CA VAL A 63 -5.38 -8.06 1.49
C VAL A 63 -5.63 -8.05 3.00
N PRO A 64 -4.60 -8.06 3.86
CA PRO A 64 -4.78 -7.83 5.28
C PRO A 64 -5.27 -6.39 5.55
N LYS A 65 -5.92 -6.17 6.70
CA LYS A 65 -6.42 -4.83 7.09
C LYS A 65 -5.31 -3.77 7.16
N SER A 66 -4.08 -4.18 7.50
CA SER A 66 -2.90 -3.31 7.54
C SER A 66 -2.65 -2.61 6.19
N GLU A 67 -2.94 -3.25 5.06
CA GLU A 67 -2.82 -2.63 3.73
C GLU A 67 -3.76 -1.44 3.52
N LEU A 68 -4.80 -1.31 4.36
CA LEU A 68 -5.70 -0.16 4.42
C LEU A 68 -5.32 0.80 5.57
N THR A 69 -4.88 0.30 6.73
CA THR A 69 -4.79 1.11 7.95
C THR A 69 -3.39 1.58 8.32
N GLU A 70 -2.35 0.96 7.78
CA GLU A 70 -0.95 1.24 8.13
C GLU A 70 -0.25 2.02 7.03
N GLU A 71 0.77 2.79 7.42
CA GLU A 71 1.57 3.54 6.46
C GLU A 71 2.43 2.56 5.66
N ASN A 72 2.18 2.50 4.35
CA ASN A 72 2.98 1.69 3.45
C ASN A 72 4.23 2.47 3.06
N PHE A 73 5.39 2.01 3.51
CA PHE A 73 6.67 2.44 2.97
C PHE A 73 6.83 1.83 1.57
N VAL A 74 6.22 2.47 0.58
CA VAL A 74 6.53 2.17 -0.82
C VAL A 74 7.91 2.73 -1.06
N VAL A 75 8.92 1.91 -0.83
CA VAL A 75 10.27 2.22 -1.23
C VAL A 75 10.28 2.17 -2.76
N SER A 76 10.11 3.33 -3.39
CA SER A 76 10.26 3.41 -4.84
C SER A 76 11.70 3.01 -5.20
N LYS A 77 11.91 2.31 -6.33
CA LYS A 77 13.26 1.97 -6.83
C LYS A 77 14.21 3.18 -6.79
N ASN A 78 13.68 4.38 -7.05
CA ASN A 78 14.45 5.62 -7.05
C ASN A 78 14.72 6.17 -5.64
N GLN A 79 13.88 5.91 -4.64
CA GLN A 79 14.15 6.33 -3.25
C GLN A 79 15.29 5.54 -2.61
N ILE A 80 15.48 4.27 -2.99
CA ILE A 80 16.68 3.52 -2.58
C ILE A 80 17.92 4.20 -3.14
N ALA A 81 17.94 4.49 -4.45
CA ALA A 81 19.07 5.16 -5.10
C ALA A 81 19.35 6.56 -4.54
N ALA A 82 18.31 7.31 -4.11
CA ALA A 82 18.45 8.65 -3.57
C ALA A 82 18.87 8.73 -2.09
N HIS A 83 18.85 7.63 -1.34
CA HIS A 83 19.32 7.56 0.06
C HIS A 83 20.53 6.61 0.23
N ILE A 84 21.00 5.97 -0.84
CA ILE A 84 22.19 5.11 -0.81
C ILE A 84 23.51 5.90 -0.68
N THR A 85 23.53 7.22 -0.86
CA THR A 85 24.81 7.95 -1.02
C THR A 85 24.98 9.11 -0.04
N PRO A 86 25.05 8.84 1.28
CA PRO A 86 26.33 9.14 1.95
C PRO A 86 26.80 8.19 3.09
N ASP A 87 26.02 7.22 3.58
CA ASP A 87 26.32 6.48 4.84
C ASP A 87 26.39 4.96 4.74
N VAL A 88 26.23 4.37 3.54
CA VAL A 88 26.36 2.91 3.35
C VAL A 88 27.81 2.55 3.07
N THR A 89 28.39 1.68 3.89
CA THR A 89 29.74 1.14 3.70
C THR A 89 29.80 0.13 2.54
N GLU A 90 31.01 -0.17 2.05
CA GLU A 90 31.19 -1.17 0.99
C GLU A 90 30.69 -2.57 1.39
N ASP A 91 30.81 -2.92 2.67
CA ASP A 91 30.39 -4.21 3.19
C ASP A 91 28.85 -4.30 3.27
N GLU A 92 28.19 -3.26 3.77
CA GLU A 92 26.72 -3.18 3.78
C GLU A 92 26.15 -3.19 2.36
N MET A 93 26.80 -2.51 1.42
CA MET A 93 26.44 -2.57 0.00
C MET A 93 26.55 -3.99 -0.55
N ARG A 94 27.61 -4.73 -0.19
CA ARG A 94 27.79 -6.12 -0.60
C ARG A 94 26.69 -7.02 -0.06
N GLU A 95 26.28 -6.84 1.20
CA GLU A 95 25.17 -7.59 1.79
C GLU A 95 23.84 -7.32 1.08
N ILE A 96 23.55 -6.05 0.78
CA ILE A 96 22.35 -5.66 0.04
C ILE A 96 22.33 -6.32 -1.35
N ILE A 97 23.45 -6.31 -2.08
CA ILE A 97 23.57 -6.95 -3.40
C ILE A 97 23.33 -8.46 -3.29
N ASN A 98 23.97 -9.12 -2.33
CA ASN A 98 23.80 -10.56 -2.11
C ASN A 98 22.34 -10.93 -1.82
N PHE A 99 21.65 -10.12 -1.01
CA PHE A 99 20.24 -10.35 -0.70
C PHE A 99 19.35 -10.18 -1.94
N ILE A 100 19.60 -9.18 -2.79
CA ILE A 100 18.87 -8.99 -4.05
C ILE A 100 19.05 -10.21 -4.98
N GLU A 101 20.27 -10.71 -5.13
CA GLU A 101 20.54 -11.89 -5.97
C GLU A 101 19.90 -13.16 -5.40
N TYR A 102 19.92 -13.32 -4.09
CA TYR A 102 19.19 -14.41 -3.42
C TYR A 102 17.69 -14.38 -3.76
N ILE A 103 17.02 -13.23 -3.65
CA ILE A 103 15.60 -13.10 -3.97
C ILE A 103 15.32 -13.36 -5.46
N LYS A 104 16.20 -12.90 -6.37
CA LYS A 104 16.08 -13.20 -7.81
C LYS A 104 16.19 -14.70 -8.11
N SER A 105 17.13 -15.39 -7.46
CA SER A 105 17.34 -16.82 -7.65
C SER A 105 16.10 -17.64 -7.24
N LYS A 106 15.41 -17.24 -6.18
CA LYS A 106 14.16 -17.86 -5.73
C LYS A 106 13.03 -17.69 -6.75
N ARG A 107 12.87 -16.51 -7.36
CA ARG A 107 11.84 -16.28 -8.39
C ARG A 107 12.04 -17.09 -9.67
N ASN A 108 13.28 -17.41 -10.02
CA ASN A 108 13.59 -18.18 -11.22
C ASN A 108 13.52 -19.70 -11.00
N SER A 109 13.39 -20.16 -9.74
CA SER A 109 13.23 -21.59 -9.43
C SER A 109 11.77 -22.07 -9.46
N ASP A 110 10.80 -21.16 -9.53
CA ASP A 110 9.36 -21.44 -9.59
C ASP A 110 8.79 -21.39 -11.04
N LYS A 111 9.65 -21.47 -12.06
CA LYS A 111 9.27 -21.53 -13.48
C LYS A 111 9.72 -22.82 -14.14
#